data_AF-A0A3C0TZ48-F1
#
_entry.id   AF-A0A3C0TZ48-F1
#
_cell.length_a   1.000
_cell.length_b   1.000
_cell.length_c   1.000
_cell.angle_alpha   90.00
_cell.angle_beta   90.00
_cell.angle_gamma   90.00
#
_symmetry.space_group_name_H-M   'P 1'
#
loop_
_entity.id
_entity.type
_entity.pdbx_description
1 polymer ?
#
loop_
_entity_poly.entity_id
_entity_poly.type
_entity_poly.pdbx_seq_one_letter_code
_entity_poly.pdbx_strand_id
1 'polypeptide(L)'
;MNRALRFLFLAIASAVISTQAFAKGGDSYSTEDIAVEYLGSMTRAEFQRKLDATSVEQMGQSLLNSAGSTYTLAEFNQITNEGIDDEDSAMLTFTESTITGSCSPKTNDVYESLVLRNVNYAKRSMDGWLVLTYYSESTGFYHCIFYFILKSK
;
A
#
# COMPACT_ATOMS: atom_id res chain seq x y z
N MET A 1 17.62 -20.35 15.44
CA MET A 1 16.15 -20.54 15.29
C MET A 1 15.62 -19.43 14.40
N ASN A 2 15.48 -19.72 13.11
CA ASN A 2 14.93 -18.80 12.12
C ASN A 2 13.42 -18.72 12.28
N ARG A 3 12.92 -17.64 12.88
CA ARG A 3 11.58 -17.14 12.62
C ARG A 3 11.76 -15.88 11.80
N ALA A 4 11.95 -16.05 10.50
CA ALA A 4 11.77 -14.96 9.55
C ALA A 4 10.38 -14.39 9.84
N LEU A 5 10.40 -13.13 10.26
CA LEU A 5 9.24 -12.37 10.67
C LEU A 5 8.29 -12.38 9.48
N ARG A 6 7.20 -13.15 9.59
CA ARG A 6 6.06 -12.97 8.69
C ARG A 6 5.58 -11.56 9.00
N PHE A 7 5.95 -10.57 8.16
CA PHE A 7 4.96 -9.54 7.90
C PHE A 7 3.71 -10.32 7.54
N LEU A 8 2.63 -10.05 8.27
CA LEU A 8 1.32 -10.56 7.93
C LEU A 8 1.00 -9.87 6.60
N PHE A 9 1.58 -10.40 5.51
CA PHE A 9 1.38 -9.86 4.19
C PHE A 9 -0.06 -10.15 3.85
N LEU A 10 -0.72 -9.06 3.57
CA LEU A 10 -2.12 -8.92 3.81
C LEU A 10 -2.93 -9.75 2.81
N ALA A 11 -3.82 -10.59 3.33
CA ALA A 11 -4.82 -11.33 2.54
C ALA A 11 -5.82 -10.39 1.81
N ILE A 12 -5.73 -9.07 1.98
CA ILE A 12 -6.69 -8.09 1.44
C ILE A 12 -6.55 -7.86 -0.05
N ALA A 13 -5.41 -8.20 -0.68
CA ALA A 13 -5.38 -8.18 -2.13
C ALA A 13 -6.54 -9.04 -2.70
N SER A 14 -6.89 -10.17 -2.07
CA SER A 14 -8.06 -10.96 -2.51
C SER A 14 -9.41 -10.25 -2.30
N ALA A 15 -9.56 -9.37 -1.32
CA ALA A 15 -10.83 -8.70 -1.01
C ALA A 15 -11.02 -7.42 -1.87
N VAL A 16 -10.03 -6.54 -1.96
CA VAL A 16 -10.14 -5.33 -2.82
C VAL A 16 -10.12 -5.68 -4.31
N ILE A 17 -9.35 -6.71 -4.72
CA ILE A 17 -9.39 -7.21 -6.10
C ILE A 17 -10.74 -7.89 -6.40
N SER A 18 -11.50 -8.37 -5.40
CA SER A 18 -12.79 -9.03 -5.62
C SER A 18 -14.02 -8.14 -5.49
N THR A 19 -13.97 -6.99 -4.82
CA THR A 19 -15.19 -6.22 -4.50
C THR A 19 -15.53 -5.04 -5.40
N GLN A 20 -14.64 -4.49 -6.23
CA GLN A 20 -14.96 -3.26 -6.97
C GLN A 20 -14.32 -3.26 -8.36
N ALA A 21 -14.93 -4.05 -9.25
CA ALA A 21 -14.87 -3.70 -10.65
C ALA A 21 -15.90 -2.56 -10.86
N PHE A 22 -15.44 -1.47 -11.50
CA PHE A 22 -16.25 -0.45 -12.17
C PHE A 22 -16.78 0.75 -11.33
N ALA A 23 -15.95 1.80 -11.18
CA ALA A 23 -16.44 3.18 -10.98
C ALA A 23 -15.59 4.18 -11.80
N LYS A 24 -16.02 5.45 -11.89
CA LYS A 24 -15.72 6.41 -12.97
C LYS A 24 -14.40 7.19 -12.83
N GLY A 25 -13.81 7.58 -13.96
CA GLY A 25 -12.53 8.27 -14.03
C GLY A 25 -12.51 9.76 -13.66
N GLY A 26 -11.29 10.28 -13.55
CA GLY A 26 -10.96 11.71 -13.38
C GLY A 26 -11.06 12.19 -11.94
N ASP A 27 -9.91 12.29 -11.27
CA ASP A 27 -9.64 13.16 -10.11
C ASP A 27 -10.35 12.91 -8.76
N SER A 28 -10.94 11.74 -8.50
CA SER A 28 -11.39 11.41 -7.14
C SER A 28 -11.14 9.96 -6.77
N TYR A 29 -10.20 9.73 -5.85
CA TYR A 29 -10.14 8.48 -5.10
C TYR A 29 -11.41 8.34 -4.27
N SER A 30 -11.97 7.13 -4.25
CA SER A 30 -13.09 6.75 -3.39
C SER A 30 -12.60 5.73 -2.36
N THR A 31 -13.29 5.59 -1.23
CA THR A 31 -12.95 4.59 -0.19
C THR A 31 -12.92 3.14 -0.70
N GLU A 32 -13.48 2.91 -1.89
CA GLU A 32 -13.50 1.62 -2.59
C GLU A 32 -12.17 1.32 -3.29
N ASP A 33 -11.35 2.35 -3.54
CA ASP A 33 -10.06 2.27 -4.21
C ASP A 33 -8.90 1.96 -3.26
N ILE A 34 -9.18 1.81 -1.95
CA ILE A 34 -8.16 1.56 -0.92
C ILE A 34 -8.53 0.43 0.03
N ALA A 35 -7.51 -0.36 0.38
CA ALA A 35 -7.52 -1.22 1.54
C ALA A 35 -6.53 -0.75 2.58
N VAL A 36 -6.87 -0.86 3.87
CA VAL A 36 -6.00 -0.51 4.99
C VAL A 36 -5.92 -1.66 6.00
N GLU A 37 -4.73 -2.26 6.10
CA GLU A 37 -4.19 -3.17 7.12
C GLU A 37 -3.65 -2.45 8.36
N TYR A 38 -4.14 -2.68 9.59
CA TYR A 38 -3.35 -2.39 10.78
C TYR A 38 -2.30 -3.49 11.04
N LEU A 39 -1.02 -3.13 11.01
CA LEU A 39 0.11 -4.05 11.16
C LEU A 39 0.60 -4.20 12.62
N GLY A 40 0.03 -3.45 13.55
CA GLY A 40 0.46 -3.41 14.94
C GLY A 40 1.15 -2.10 15.32
N SER A 41 1.70 -2.07 16.53
CA SER A 41 2.35 -0.89 17.10
C SER A 41 3.85 -1.14 17.26
N MET A 42 4.68 -0.20 16.80
CA MET A 42 6.14 -0.23 16.98
C MET A 42 6.72 1.17 16.93
N THR A 43 7.89 1.37 17.53
CA THR A 43 8.57 2.68 17.49
C THR A 43 9.03 3.01 16.07
N ARG A 44 9.21 4.31 15.76
CA ARG A 44 9.77 4.75 14.46
C ARG A 44 11.11 4.08 14.12
N ALA A 45 11.98 3.88 15.11
CA ALA A 45 13.27 3.23 14.90
C ALA A 45 13.13 1.74 14.56
N GLU A 46 12.15 1.04 15.13
CA GLU A 46 11.85 -0.35 14.77
C GLU A 46 11.20 -0.45 13.39
N PHE A 47 10.30 0.48 13.07
CA PHE A 47 9.71 0.58 11.74
C PHE A 47 10.79 0.78 10.67
N GLN A 48 11.68 1.76 10.86
CA GLN A 48 12.79 2.01 9.94
C GLN A 48 13.72 0.80 9.82
N ARG A 49 14.12 0.20 10.94
CA ARG A 49 14.99 -0.99 10.92
C ARG A 49 14.36 -2.15 10.14
N LYS A 50 13.04 -2.30 10.21
CA LYS A 50 12.30 -3.33 9.47
C LYS A 50 12.22 -3.03 7.98
N LEU A 51 12.03 -1.76 7.61
CA LEU A 51 12.11 -1.32 6.21
C LEU A 51 13.51 -1.59 5.66
N ASP A 52 14.56 -1.16 6.35
CA ASP A 52 15.95 -1.34 5.90
C ASP A 52 16.37 -2.82 5.78
N ALA A 53 15.75 -3.69 6.60
CA ALA A 53 16.00 -5.13 6.57
C ALA A 53 15.24 -5.88 5.47
N THR A 54 14.29 -5.22 4.79
CA THR A 54 13.41 -5.84 3.79
C THR A 54 13.68 -5.22 2.43
N SER A 55 14.07 -6.02 1.44
CA SER A 55 14.34 -5.49 0.11
C SER A 55 13.04 -5.16 -0.65
N VAL A 56 13.14 -4.25 -1.61
CA VAL A 56 12.03 -3.86 -2.50
C VAL A 56 11.47 -5.10 -3.22
N GLU A 57 12.34 -6.02 -3.66
CA GLU A 57 11.94 -7.27 -4.32
C GLU A 57 11.15 -8.19 -3.38
N GLN A 58 11.52 -8.25 -2.10
CA GLN A 58 10.80 -9.05 -1.10
C GLN A 58 9.39 -8.49 -0.85
N MET A 59 9.25 -7.17 -0.84
CA MET A 59 7.94 -6.52 -0.74
C MET A 59 7.08 -6.79 -1.98
N GLY A 60 7.65 -6.61 -3.18
CA GLY A 60 6.96 -6.89 -4.43
C GLY A 60 6.50 -8.34 -4.57
N GLN A 61 7.33 -9.30 -4.16
CA GLN A 61 6.96 -10.71 -4.15
C GLN A 61 5.80 -11.00 -3.17
N SER A 62 5.76 -10.27 -2.07
CA SER A 62 4.71 -10.44 -1.06
C SER A 62 3.38 -9.85 -1.50
N LEU A 63 3.40 -8.70 -2.20
CA LEU A 63 2.24 -8.18 -2.92
C LEU A 63 1.73 -9.20 -3.94
N LEU A 64 2.62 -9.78 -4.76
CA LEU A 64 2.27 -10.77 -5.77
C LEU A 64 1.64 -12.03 -5.15
N ASN A 65 2.19 -12.52 -4.05
CA ASN A 65 1.64 -13.67 -3.33
C ASN A 65 0.21 -13.39 -2.84
N SER A 66 -0.07 -12.15 -2.47
CA SER A 66 -1.38 -11.70 -1.98
C SER A 66 -2.38 -11.51 -3.12
N ALA A 67 -1.94 -10.97 -4.27
CA ALA A 67 -2.75 -10.79 -5.48
C ALA A 67 -3.16 -12.13 -6.13
N GLY A 68 -2.45 -13.21 -5.82
CA GLY A 68 -2.77 -14.55 -6.27
C GLY A 68 -2.14 -14.92 -7.60
N SER A 69 -2.32 -16.19 -7.98
CA SER A 69 -1.59 -16.82 -9.10
C SER A 69 -2.02 -16.35 -10.49
N THR A 70 -3.10 -15.57 -10.60
CA THR A 70 -3.62 -15.02 -11.86
C THR A 70 -2.85 -13.79 -12.33
N TYR A 71 -1.99 -13.21 -11.48
CA TYR A 71 -1.21 -12.02 -11.81
C TYR A 71 0.28 -12.31 -11.90
N THR A 72 1.01 -11.43 -12.58
CA THR A 72 2.45 -11.27 -12.54
C THR A 72 2.79 -9.84 -12.19
N LEU A 73 3.92 -9.63 -11.51
CA LEU A 73 4.43 -8.31 -11.20
C LEU A 73 5.23 -7.79 -12.40
N ALA A 74 4.69 -6.79 -13.09
CA ALA A 74 5.35 -6.16 -14.22
C ALA A 74 6.29 -5.04 -13.78
N GLU A 75 5.93 -4.34 -12.71
CA GLU A 75 6.73 -3.26 -12.12
C GLU A 75 6.51 -3.21 -10.62
N PHE A 76 7.58 -2.94 -9.86
CA PHE A 76 7.52 -2.67 -8.43
C PHE A 76 8.74 -1.86 -8.00
N ASN A 77 8.53 -0.58 -7.65
CA ASN A 77 9.61 0.35 -7.34
C ASN A 77 9.24 1.19 -6.12
N GLN A 78 10.22 1.47 -5.26
CA GLN A 78 10.04 2.43 -4.18
C GLN A 78 10.07 3.86 -4.74
N ILE A 79 9.09 4.69 -4.35
CA ILE A 79 9.10 6.12 -4.62
C ILE A 79 9.83 6.81 -3.47
N THR A 80 10.88 7.57 -3.79
CA THR A 80 11.61 8.38 -2.81
C THR A 80 10.93 9.73 -2.64
N ASN A 81 11.20 10.44 -1.54
CA ASN A 81 10.63 11.77 -1.30
C ASN A 81 10.90 12.78 -2.43
N GLU A 82 12.01 12.64 -3.16
CA GLU A 82 12.37 13.49 -4.29
C GLU A 82 11.60 13.14 -5.57
N GLY A 83 11.02 11.94 -5.62
CA GLY A 83 10.25 11.42 -6.75
C GLY A 83 8.74 11.48 -6.57
N ILE A 84 8.25 12.05 -5.46
CA ILE A 84 6.82 12.26 -5.22
C ILE A 84 6.32 13.37 -6.14
N ASP A 85 5.29 13.08 -6.93
CA ASP A 85 4.59 14.06 -7.75
C ASP A 85 3.22 14.46 -7.16
N ASP A 86 2.44 15.23 -7.93
CA ASP A 86 1.12 15.70 -7.50
C ASP A 86 0.10 14.56 -7.32
N GLU A 87 0.20 13.49 -8.13
CA GLU A 87 -0.68 12.32 -8.05
C GLU A 87 -0.34 11.49 -6.80
N ASP A 88 0.94 11.26 -6.55
CA ASP A 88 1.42 10.60 -5.33
C ASP A 88 0.98 11.38 -4.08
N SER A 89 1.07 12.71 -4.11
CA SER A 89 0.65 13.58 -3.00
C SER A 89 -0.85 13.51 -2.73
N ALA A 90 -1.66 13.44 -3.80
CA ALA A 90 -3.10 13.25 -3.68
C ALA A 90 -3.45 11.86 -3.11
N MET A 91 -2.75 10.82 -3.56
CA MET A 91 -2.88 9.45 -3.04
C MET A 91 -2.52 9.36 -1.55
N LEU A 92 -1.44 10.02 -1.11
CA LEU A 92 -1.05 10.07 0.30
C LEU A 92 -2.12 10.76 1.15
N THR A 93 -2.59 11.93 0.71
CA THR A 93 -3.66 12.68 1.40
C THR A 93 -4.91 11.82 1.56
N PHE A 94 -5.27 11.09 0.50
CA PHE A 94 -6.39 10.15 0.52
C PHE A 94 -6.16 8.97 1.48
N THR A 95 -4.95 8.41 1.52
CA THR A 95 -4.55 7.34 2.44
C THR A 95 -4.64 7.78 3.89
N GLU A 96 -4.07 8.95 4.23
CA GLU A 96 -4.13 9.53 5.58
C GLU A 96 -5.57 9.79 6.03
N SER A 97 -6.41 10.35 5.14
CA SER A 97 -7.82 10.59 5.41
C SER A 97 -8.56 9.29 5.71
N THR A 98 -8.28 8.23 4.94
CA THR A 98 -8.89 6.91 5.12
C THR A 98 -8.46 6.27 6.45
N ILE A 99 -7.17 6.28 6.79
CA ILE A 99 -6.66 5.77 8.08
C ILE A 99 -7.31 6.53 9.24
N THR A 100 -7.37 7.86 9.15
CA THR A 100 -7.95 8.70 10.20
C THR A 100 -9.44 8.41 10.40
N GLY A 101 -10.20 8.36 9.30
CA GLY A 101 -11.65 8.15 9.33
C GLY A 101 -12.06 6.73 9.73
N SER A 102 -11.26 5.72 9.36
CA SER A 102 -11.63 4.30 9.50
C SER A 102 -10.98 3.62 10.70
N CYS A 103 -9.81 4.08 11.13
CA CYS A 103 -8.97 3.35 12.10
C CYS A 103 -8.71 4.10 13.41
N SER A 104 -8.96 5.42 13.50
CA SER A 104 -8.66 6.24 14.68
C SER A 104 -7.21 6.04 15.20
N PRO A 105 -6.20 6.47 14.43
CA PRO A 105 -4.81 6.07 14.64
C PRO A 105 -4.23 6.59 15.96
N LYS A 106 -3.38 5.78 16.59
CA LYS A 106 -2.66 6.10 17.83
C LYS A 106 -1.17 6.14 17.61
N THR A 107 -0.46 6.93 18.41
CA THR A 107 1.01 7.02 18.33
C THR A 107 1.66 5.62 18.35
N ASN A 108 2.57 5.40 17.39
CA ASN A 108 3.26 4.15 17.08
C ASN A 108 2.46 3.12 16.26
N ASP A 109 1.21 3.41 15.89
CA ASP A 109 0.46 2.52 15.01
C ASP A 109 1.09 2.50 13.61
N VAL A 110 1.15 1.30 13.03
CA VAL A 110 1.64 1.07 11.68
C VAL A 110 0.55 0.44 10.83
N TYR A 111 0.44 0.92 9.60
CA TYR A 111 -0.55 0.49 8.64
C TYR A 111 0.10 0.09 7.32
N GLU A 112 -0.49 -0.89 6.64
CA GLU A 112 -0.28 -1.17 5.22
C GLU A 112 -1.51 -0.69 4.46
N SER A 113 -1.31 0.02 3.36
CA SER A 113 -2.40 0.48 2.52
C SER A 113 -2.15 0.12 1.07
N LEU A 114 -3.14 -0.45 0.41
CA LEU A 114 -3.11 -0.75 -1.02
C LEU A 114 -4.09 0.18 -1.72
N VAL A 115 -3.58 1.10 -2.54
CA VAL A 115 -4.40 2.06 -3.30
C VAL A 115 -4.35 1.69 -4.78
N LEU A 116 -5.51 1.43 -5.39
CA LEU A 116 -5.61 1.11 -6.81
C LEU A 116 -5.86 2.37 -7.64
N ARG A 117 -5.17 2.47 -8.78
CA ARG A 117 -5.45 3.51 -9.77
C ARG A 117 -6.55 3.06 -10.71
N ASN A 118 -7.51 3.95 -10.94
CA ASN A 118 -8.57 3.73 -11.89
C ASN A 118 -8.16 4.20 -13.30
N VAL A 119 -7.16 3.55 -13.90
CA VAL A 119 -6.66 3.91 -15.24
C VAL A 119 -7.41 3.13 -16.34
N ASN A 120 -8.63 3.57 -16.65
CA ASN A 120 -9.36 3.36 -17.92
C ASN A 120 -9.44 1.91 -18.50
N TYR A 121 -10.40 1.13 -17.99
CA TYR A 121 -11.40 0.25 -18.65
C TYR A 121 -11.05 -0.84 -19.69
N ALA A 122 -9.84 -0.95 -20.26
CA ALA A 122 -9.63 -1.81 -21.44
C ALA A 122 -8.65 -2.99 -21.33
N LYS A 123 -7.75 -3.10 -20.35
CA LYS A 123 -6.65 -4.09 -20.47
C LYS A 123 -6.19 -4.62 -19.12
N ARG A 124 -6.37 -5.93 -18.88
CA ARG A 124 -5.45 -6.96 -18.31
C ARG A 124 -4.37 -6.56 -17.28
N SER A 125 -4.43 -5.40 -16.65
CA SER A 125 -3.42 -4.88 -15.74
C SER A 125 -4.08 -4.00 -14.68
N MET A 126 -3.52 -4.03 -13.49
CA MET A 126 -3.90 -3.20 -12.34
C MET A 126 -2.63 -2.51 -11.86
N ASP A 127 -2.65 -1.19 -11.73
CA ASP A 127 -1.56 -0.41 -11.18
C ASP A 127 -2.03 0.39 -9.97
N GLY A 128 -1.08 0.83 -9.15
CA GLY A 128 -1.38 1.48 -7.90
C GLY A 128 -0.17 1.63 -6.99
N TRP A 129 -0.47 1.88 -5.71
CA TRP A 129 0.54 2.07 -4.68
C TRP A 129 0.32 1.10 -3.51
N LEU A 130 1.43 0.59 -3.00
CA LEU A 130 1.52 0.00 -1.67
C LEU A 130 2.16 1.05 -0.76
N VAL A 131 1.49 1.42 0.32
CA VAL A 131 1.94 2.45 1.26
C VAL A 131 2.07 1.85 2.64
N LEU A 132 3.29 1.85 3.18
CA LEU A 132 3.53 1.53 4.59
C LEU A 132 3.55 2.83 5.39
N THR A 133 2.69 2.93 6.38
CA THR A 133 2.44 4.18 7.12
C THR A 133 2.71 3.97 8.60
N TYR A 134 3.61 4.76 9.17
CA TYR A 134 3.78 4.91 10.61
C TYR A 134 3.10 6.21 11.06
N TYR A 135 2.34 6.17 12.16
CA TYR A 135 1.72 7.35 12.74
C TYR A 135 2.29 7.72 14.11
N SER A 136 2.49 9.02 14.34
CA SER A 136 2.83 9.59 15.65
C SER A 136 2.17 10.95 15.81
N GLU A 137 1.50 11.19 16.93
CA GLU A 137 0.86 12.49 17.22
C GLU A 137 1.85 13.66 17.17
N SER A 138 3.13 13.43 17.46
CA SER A 138 4.17 14.46 17.47
C SER A 138 4.71 14.84 16.09
N THR A 139 4.63 13.93 15.11
CA THR A 139 5.26 14.12 13.79
C THR A 139 4.30 13.91 12.62
N GLY A 140 3.06 13.51 12.89
CA GLY A 140 2.09 13.11 11.87
C GLY A 140 2.41 11.76 11.25
N PHE A 141 1.94 11.58 10.02
CA PHE A 141 2.17 10.37 9.24
C PHE A 141 3.57 10.37 8.63
N TYR A 142 4.17 9.18 8.58
CA TYR A 142 5.41 8.90 7.88
C TYR A 142 5.19 7.72 6.94
N HIS A 143 5.38 7.96 5.64
CA HIS A 143 5.08 6.99 4.60
C HIS A 143 6.34 6.41 3.97
N CYS A 144 6.25 5.14 3.57
CA CYS A 144 7.13 4.50 2.62
C CYS A 144 6.27 3.95 1.48
N ILE A 145 6.53 4.43 0.26
CA ILE A 145 5.63 4.30 -0.88
C ILE A 145 6.28 3.40 -1.93
N PHE A 146 5.49 2.50 -2.49
CA PHE A 146 5.90 1.64 -3.60
C PHE A 146 4.86 1.72 -4.70
N TYR A 147 5.28 2.08 -5.91
CA TYR A 147 4.45 1.95 -7.10
C TYR A 147 4.50 0.50 -7.60
N PHE A 148 3.38 -0.01 -8.09
CA PHE A 148 3.32 -1.33 -8.69
C PHE A 148 2.46 -1.37 -9.96
N ILE A 149 2.79 -2.33 -10.84
CA ILE A 149 1.92 -2.77 -11.94
C ILE A 149 1.81 -4.29 -11.89
N LEU A 150 0.59 -4.78 -11.72
CA LEU A 150 0.21 -6.18 -11.87
C LEU A 150 -0.38 -6.41 -13.27
N LYS A 151 -0.01 -7.51 -13.92
CA LYS A 151 -0.61 -7.95 -15.20
C LYS A 151 -1.30 -9.29 -15.02
N SER A 152 -2.51 -9.43 -15.52
CA SER A 152 -3.19 -10.72 -15.58
C SER A 152 -2.43 -11.64 -16.54
N LYS A 153 -2.28 -12.91 -16.17
CA LYS A 153 -1.72 -13.95 -17.05
C LYS A 153 -2.61 -14.22 -18.27
#